data_AF-A0A518E245-F1
#
_entry.id   AF-A0A518E245-F1
#
_cell.length_a   1.000
_cell.length_b   1.000
_cell.length_c   1.000
_cell.angle_alpha   90.00
_cell.angle_beta   90.00
_cell.angle_gamma   90.00
#
_symmetry.space_group_name_H-M   'P 1'
#
loop_
_entity.id
_entity.type
_entity.pdbx_description
1 polymer ?
#
loop_
_entity_poly.entity_id
_entity_poly.type
_entity_poly.pdbx_seq_one_letter_code
_entity_poly.pdbx_strand_id
1 'polypeptide(L)'
;MLAEPGYTQFDLHFEIFGFPVRVHPWFWAMGLILGALSAEGAGEDMNIGLIVLIWMSAVFMSIVLHELGHAVLMRRAGMSPHIVLYAMGGLAVPGDSSYGSSYSSSSFGRQQGRSSKFNWEKIFISAAGPGIQLLFALALAAIVWAAHGNLVYVRPFYVVVVDIANPYLLEMLGALMFINTLWPLLNLLPVFPLDGGQIAREFFVGADPWNGLRNSLWLSLGVACALAIFALTRENGMFQMFLFASLAFNNYQMLQAVNGGGGGRPW
;
A
#
# COMPACT_ATOMS: atom_id res chain seq x y z
N MET A 1 -7.26 1.01 -15.52
CA MET A 1 -5.84 1.39 -15.33
C MET A 1 -5.77 2.29 -14.11
N LEU A 2 -4.76 2.15 -13.26
CA LEU A 2 -4.49 3.12 -12.18
C LEU A 2 -3.58 4.22 -12.75
N ALA A 3 -4.22 5.23 -13.34
CA ALA A 3 -3.56 6.49 -13.65
C ALA A 3 -3.39 7.31 -12.36
N GLU A 4 -2.45 8.24 -12.37
CA GLU A 4 -2.32 9.26 -11.32
C GLU A 4 -3.68 10.00 -11.18
N PRO A 5 -4.19 10.22 -9.95
CA PRO A 5 -5.45 10.96 -9.76
C PRO A 5 -5.28 12.39 -10.27
N GLY A 6 -6.29 12.90 -10.98
CA GLY A 6 -6.26 14.26 -11.54
C GLY A 6 -5.95 15.33 -10.48
N TYR A 7 -5.32 16.42 -10.92
CA TYR A 7 -5.02 17.55 -10.05
C TYR A 7 -6.30 18.28 -9.65
N THR A 8 -6.45 18.59 -8.36
CA THR A 8 -7.55 19.42 -7.85
C THR A 8 -7.05 20.71 -7.21
N GLN A 9 -7.90 21.73 -7.15
CA GLN A 9 -7.61 23.00 -6.48
C GLN A 9 -7.46 22.85 -4.94
N PHE A 10 -7.81 21.68 -4.40
CA PHE A 10 -7.76 21.37 -2.98
C PHE A 10 -6.62 20.38 -2.64
N ASP A 11 -5.78 20.03 -3.61
CA ASP A 11 -4.61 19.17 -3.40
C ASP A 11 -3.57 19.90 -2.55
N LEU A 12 -3.27 19.37 -1.37
CA LEU A 12 -2.25 19.94 -0.49
C LEU A 12 -0.86 19.53 -0.99
N HIS A 13 0.02 20.51 -1.19
CA HIS A 13 1.38 20.30 -1.70
C HIS A 13 2.44 20.77 -0.70
N PHE A 14 3.45 19.95 -0.43
CA PHE A 14 4.60 20.27 0.42
C PHE A 14 5.81 19.37 0.04
N GLU A 15 6.92 19.49 0.77
CA GLU A 15 8.10 18.66 0.59
C GLU A 15 8.49 17.99 1.92
N ILE A 16 8.88 16.71 1.86
CA ILE A 16 9.46 15.97 3.00
C ILE A 16 10.79 15.36 2.56
N PHE A 17 11.88 15.66 3.27
CA PHE A 17 13.24 15.14 3.01
C PHE A 17 13.70 15.25 1.54
N GLY A 18 13.35 16.34 0.85
CA GLY A 18 13.68 16.52 -0.57
C GLY A 18 12.75 15.78 -1.55
N PHE A 19 11.63 15.21 -1.09
CA PHE A 19 10.62 14.56 -1.93
C PHE A 19 9.35 15.42 -1.98
N PRO A 20 8.88 15.85 -3.17
CA PRO A 20 7.59 16.51 -3.31
C PRO A 20 6.45 15.57 -2.91
N VAL A 21 5.50 16.07 -2.13
CA VAL A 21 4.33 15.32 -1.65
C VAL A 21 3.05 16.08 -2.04
N ARG A 22 2.13 15.40 -2.71
CA ARG A 22 0.77 15.83 -3.00
C ARG A 22 -0.22 14.99 -2.19
N VAL A 23 -1.17 15.61 -1.53
CA VAL A 23 -2.25 14.93 -0.79
C VAL A 23 -3.59 15.34 -1.37
N HIS A 24 -4.24 14.40 -2.07
CA HIS A 24 -5.52 14.63 -2.70
C HIS A 24 -6.66 14.57 -1.65
N PRO A 25 -7.69 15.44 -1.70
CA PRO A 25 -8.75 15.54 -0.67
C PRO A 25 -9.41 14.22 -0.27
N TRP A 26 -9.56 13.31 -1.23
CA TRP A 26 -10.15 11.98 -1.02
C TRP A 26 -9.38 11.10 -0.03
N PHE A 27 -8.08 11.36 0.18
CA PHE A 27 -7.29 10.74 1.25
C PHE A 27 -7.87 11.09 2.64
N TRP A 28 -8.14 12.37 2.89
CA TRP A 28 -8.72 12.83 4.16
C TRP A 28 -10.15 12.33 4.35
N ALA A 29 -10.95 12.28 3.27
CA ALA A 29 -12.31 11.74 3.32
C ALA A 29 -12.34 10.25 3.70
N MET A 30 -11.47 9.43 3.10
CA MET A 30 -11.35 8.01 3.45
C MET A 30 -10.76 7.82 4.86
N GLY A 31 -9.75 8.60 5.24
CA GLY A 31 -9.19 8.60 6.59
C GLY A 31 -10.22 8.93 7.68
N LEU A 32 -11.12 9.89 7.41
CA LEU A 32 -12.23 10.25 8.28
C LEU A 32 -13.25 9.11 8.41
N ILE A 33 -13.65 8.48 7.29
CA ILE A 33 -14.60 7.35 7.31
C ILE A 33 -14.03 6.16 8.08
N LEU A 34 -12.77 5.78 7.81
CA LEU A 34 -12.11 4.68 8.52
C LEU A 34 -11.85 5.02 10.00
N GLY A 35 -11.56 6.28 10.33
CA GLY A 35 -11.39 6.73 11.71
C GLY A 35 -12.70 6.70 12.50
N ALA A 36 -13.82 7.07 11.88
CA ALA A 36 -15.13 6.97 12.50
C ALA A 36 -15.50 5.50 12.80
N LEU A 37 -15.28 4.60 11.83
CA LEU A 37 -15.49 3.15 11.99
C LEU A 37 -14.54 2.53 13.03
N SER A 38 -13.34 3.09 13.24
CA SER A 38 -12.44 2.68 14.31
C SER A 38 -12.93 3.16 15.69
N ALA A 39 -13.47 4.38 15.76
CA ALA A 39 -13.95 4.98 17.00
C ALA A 39 -15.20 4.31 17.58
N GLU A 40 -15.98 3.56 16.78
CA GLU A 40 -17.09 2.72 17.27
C GLU A 40 -16.65 1.63 18.28
N GLY A 41 -15.35 1.29 18.34
CA GLY A 41 -14.78 0.35 19.30
C GLY A 41 -14.07 0.98 20.50
N ALA A 42 -14.09 2.31 20.65
CA ALA A 42 -13.38 3.01 21.72
C ALA A 42 -14.18 3.07 23.03
N GLY A 43 -13.49 3.35 24.15
CA GLY A 43 -14.12 3.44 25.47
C GLY A 43 -15.05 4.66 25.61
N GLU A 44 -16.17 4.49 26.33
CA GLU A 44 -17.28 5.46 26.40
C GLU A 44 -16.87 6.88 26.89
N ASP A 45 -15.81 6.98 27.72
CA ASP A 45 -15.29 8.25 28.24
C ASP A 45 -14.41 9.04 27.24
N MET A 46 -14.09 8.49 26.06
CA MET A 46 -13.15 9.11 25.13
C MET A 46 -13.83 10.05 24.12
N ASN A 47 -13.16 11.16 23.81
CA ASN A 47 -13.62 12.09 22.79
C ASN A 47 -13.42 11.49 21.38
N ILE A 48 -14.53 11.10 20.74
CA ILE A 48 -14.59 10.54 19.38
C ILE A 48 -13.82 11.41 18.36
N GLY A 49 -13.94 12.74 18.46
CA GLY A 49 -13.24 13.66 17.56
C GLY A 49 -11.72 13.59 17.70
N LEU A 50 -11.21 13.41 18.93
CA LEU A 50 -9.78 13.20 19.17
C LEU A 50 -9.31 11.83 18.66
N ILE A 51 -10.11 10.76 18.84
CA ILE A 51 -9.80 9.42 18.30
C ILE A 51 -9.70 9.46 16.78
N VAL A 52 -10.65 10.09 16.10
CA VAL A 52 -10.64 10.27 14.64
C VAL A 52 -9.40 11.06 14.19
N LEU A 53 -9.03 12.13 14.89
CA LEU A 53 -7.81 12.89 14.60
C LEU A 53 -6.53 12.08 14.83
N ILE A 54 -6.48 11.26 15.89
CA ILE A 54 -5.39 10.32 16.17
C ILE A 54 -5.24 9.31 15.04
N TRP A 55 -6.35 8.68 14.62
CA TRP A 55 -6.38 7.73 13.52
C TRP A 55 -5.93 8.37 12.20
N MET A 56 -6.50 9.51 11.81
CA MET A 56 -6.11 10.22 10.59
C MET A 56 -4.63 10.63 10.60
N SER A 57 -4.10 11.03 11.76
CA SER A 57 -2.67 11.34 11.93
C SER A 57 -1.79 10.09 11.77
N ALA A 58 -2.18 8.97 12.39
CA ALA A 58 -1.46 7.70 12.29
C ALA A 58 -1.48 7.15 10.85
N VAL A 59 -2.62 7.20 10.17
CA VAL A 59 -2.76 6.81 8.74
C VAL A 59 -1.87 7.68 7.86
N PHE A 60 -1.89 9.00 8.04
CA PHE A 60 -1.03 9.93 7.30
C PHE A 60 0.46 9.62 7.49
N MET A 61 0.94 9.52 8.74
CA MET A 61 2.35 9.22 9.03
C MET A 61 2.77 7.86 8.46
N SER A 62 1.94 6.83 8.63
CA SER A 62 2.25 5.45 8.22
C SER A 62 2.31 5.29 6.70
N ILE A 63 1.45 5.99 5.95
CA ILE A 63 1.46 5.96 4.49
C ILE A 63 2.59 6.86 3.95
N VAL A 64 2.83 8.05 4.52
CA VAL A 64 4.01 8.85 4.16
C VAL A 64 5.31 8.06 4.37
N LEU A 65 5.42 7.29 5.46
CA LEU A 65 6.57 6.41 5.72
C LEU A 65 6.73 5.33 4.64
N HIS A 66 5.64 4.69 4.23
CA HIS A 66 5.60 3.69 3.17
C HIS A 66 6.09 4.26 1.82
N GLU A 67 5.51 5.38 1.38
CA GLU A 67 5.88 6.02 0.11
C GLU A 67 7.32 6.57 0.13
N LEU A 68 7.80 7.05 1.28
CA LEU A 68 9.21 7.42 1.47
C LEU A 68 10.16 6.20 1.33
N GLY A 69 9.73 5.01 1.76
CA GLY A 69 10.50 3.77 1.56
C GLY A 69 10.78 3.52 0.08
N HIS A 70 9.73 3.53 -0.75
CA HIS A 70 9.86 3.43 -2.20
C HIS A 70 10.69 4.57 -2.78
N ALA A 71 10.36 5.82 -2.44
CA ALA A 71 10.99 7.01 -3.00
C ALA A 71 12.50 7.10 -2.70
N VAL A 72 12.94 6.66 -1.51
CA VAL A 72 14.36 6.59 -1.14
C VAL A 72 15.11 5.58 -2.01
N LEU A 73 14.59 4.36 -2.22
CA LEU A 73 15.26 3.41 -3.10
C LEU A 73 15.16 3.80 -4.58
N MET A 74 14.05 4.37 -5.03
CA MET A 74 13.91 4.93 -6.39
C MET A 74 14.96 6.02 -6.65
N ARG A 75 15.19 6.92 -5.69
CA ARG A 75 16.23 7.97 -5.78
C ARG A 75 17.64 7.40 -5.79
N ARG A 76 17.90 6.30 -5.05
CA ARG A 76 19.19 5.58 -5.12
C ARG A 76 19.39 4.85 -6.46
N ALA A 77 18.31 4.47 -7.14
CA ALA A 77 18.31 3.99 -8.52
C ALA A 77 18.30 5.12 -9.58
N GLY A 78 18.56 6.38 -9.19
CA GLY A 78 18.72 7.51 -10.11
C GLY A 78 17.41 8.14 -10.63
N MET A 79 16.25 7.75 -10.09
CA MET A 79 14.97 8.35 -10.46
C MET A 79 14.64 9.61 -9.63
N SER A 80 13.71 10.41 -10.14
CA SER A 80 13.15 11.62 -9.51
C SER A 80 11.71 11.39 -9.02
N PRO A 81 11.47 10.61 -7.95
CA PRO A 81 10.13 10.32 -7.47
C PRO A 81 9.48 11.51 -6.76
N HIS A 82 8.15 11.56 -6.87
CA HIS A 82 7.26 12.37 -6.05
C HIS A 82 6.18 11.46 -5.43
N ILE A 83 5.56 11.90 -4.35
CA ILE A 83 4.60 11.10 -3.57
C ILE A 83 3.20 11.68 -3.76
N VAL A 84 2.22 10.85 -4.10
CA VAL A 84 0.80 11.25 -4.23
C VAL A 84 -0.05 10.41 -3.28
N LEU A 85 -0.64 11.01 -2.25
CA LEU A 85 -1.53 10.31 -1.30
C LEU A 85 -3.00 10.37 -1.78
N TYR A 86 -3.66 9.22 -1.87
CA TYR A 86 -5.01 9.09 -2.43
C TYR A 86 -5.78 7.88 -1.87
N ALA A 87 -7.05 8.09 -1.52
CA ALA A 87 -7.96 7.05 -0.99
C ALA A 87 -7.37 6.31 0.23
N MET A 88 -6.92 5.07 0.03
CA MET A 88 -6.48 4.12 1.07
C MET A 88 -4.96 3.92 1.13
N GLY A 89 -4.20 4.69 0.38
CA GLY A 89 -2.75 4.53 0.24
C GLY A 89 -2.09 5.77 -0.36
N GLY A 90 -0.89 5.59 -0.88
CA GLY A 90 -0.27 6.55 -1.77
C GLY A 90 0.18 5.90 -3.07
N LEU A 91 0.93 6.69 -3.83
CA LEU A 91 1.66 6.32 -5.03
C LEU A 91 2.96 7.12 -5.03
N ALA A 92 4.08 6.46 -4.75
CA ALA A 92 5.41 6.95 -5.10
C ALA A 92 5.58 6.92 -6.63
N VAL A 93 5.12 7.99 -7.29
CA VAL A 93 5.20 8.12 -8.74
C VAL A 93 6.63 8.52 -9.13
N PRO A 94 7.35 7.70 -9.93
CA PRO A 94 8.64 8.09 -10.48
C PRO A 94 8.40 9.14 -11.55
N GLY A 95 8.88 10.36 -11.30
CA GLY A 95 8.73 11.49 -12.23
C GLY A 95 9.53 11.30 -13.53
N ASP A 96 9.19 12.13 -14.52
CA ASP A 96 9.73 12.07 -15.87
C ASP A 96 11.26 12.20 -15.89
N SER A 97 11.89 11.04 -15.93
CA SER A 97 13.33 10.85 -16.11
C SER A 97 13.55 10.46 -17.56
N SER A 98 14.22 11.33 -18.33
CA SER A 98 14.43 11.25 -19.79
C SER A 98 15.34 10.09 -20.24
N TYR A 99 15.38 8.99 -19.49
CA TYR A 99 16.29 7.86 -19.64
C TYR A 99 15.59 6.53 -19.35
N GLY A 100 14.50 6.25 -20.08
CA GLY A 100 13.92 4.90 -20.23
C GLY A 100 13.45 4.19 -18.96
N SER A 101 13.14 4.92 -17.87
CA SER A 101 12.87 4.28 -16.59
C SER A 101 11.62 3.38 -16.61
N SER A 102 11.80 2.14 -16.16
CA SER A 102 10.88 1.01 -16.33
C SER A 102 9.72 0.97 -15.31
N TYR A 103 9.36 2.15 -14.78
CA TYR A 103 8.73 2.29 -13.47
C TYR A 103 7.43 3.09 -13.42
N SER A 104 7.12 3.91 -14.44
CA SER A 104 5.82 4.60 -14.45
C SER A 104 4.69 3.58 -14.53
N SER A 105 3.70 3.70 -13.64
CA SER A 105 2.50 2.85 -13.56
C SER A 105 1.67 2.84 -14.87
N SER A 106 1.92 3.80 -15.76
CA SER A 106 1.41 3.86 -17.13
C SER A 106 1.96 2.77 -18.07
N SER A 107 3.08 2.12 -17.74
CA SER A 107 3.82 1.17 -18.59
C SER A 107 3.17 -0.22 -18.68
N PHE A 108 1.86 -0.27 -18.90
CA PHE A 108 1.09 -1.52 -19.01
C PHE A 108 1.29 -2.30 -20.32
N GLY A 109 2.01 -1.74 -21.30
CA GLY A 109 2.29 -2.42 -22.58
C GLY A 109 3.52 -1.97 -23.36
N ARG A 110 4.32 -1.01 -22.88
CA ARG A 110 5.42 -0.42 -23.68
C ARG A 110 6.80 -1.09 -23.54
N GLN A 111 6.98 -2.05 -22.63
CA GLN A 111 8.28 -2.70 -22.41
C GLN A 111 8.30 -4.19 -22.82
N GLN A 112 7.81 -4.50 -24.02
CA GLN A 112 8.22 -5.72 -24.73
C GLN A 112 9.70 -5.56 -25.15
N GLY A 113 10.61 -5.77 -24.20
CA GLY A 113 11.96 -5.20 -24.21
C GLY A 113 13.09 -6.15 -23.80
N ARG A 114 13.00 -7.45 -24.16
CA ARG A 114 14.17 -8.34 -24.33
C ARG A 114 15.17 -8.49 -23.16
N SER A 115 14.75 -8.33 -21.90
CA SER A 115 15.56 -8.73 -20.73
C SER A 115 14.95 -9.97 -20.06
N SER A 116 15.66 -11.11 -20.13
CA SER A 116 15.29 -12.36 -19.43
C SER A 116 16.05 -12.52 -18.11
N LYS A 117 16.29 -11.42 -17.40
CA LYS A 117 17.03 -11.39 -16.13
C LYS A 117 16.12 -10.84 -15.02
N PHE A 118 16.10 -11.52 -13.87
CA PHE A 118 15.42 -11.04 -12.66
C PHE A 118 15.88 -9.62 -12.32
N ASN A 119 14.92 -8.69 -12.25
CA ASN A 119 15.19 -7.31 -11.88
C ASN A 119 15.07 -7.15 -10.36
N TRP A 120 16.17 -7.46 -9.67
CA TRP A 120 16.24 -7.35 -8.21
C TRP A 120 16.04 -5.92 -7.70
N GLU A 121 16.40 -4.90 -8.47
CA GLU A 121 16.18 -3.49 -8.11
C GLU A 121 14.67 -3.19 -7.98
N LYS A 122 13.85 -3.72 -8.89
CA LYS A 122 12.37 -3.65 -8.78
C LYS A 122 11.83 -4.42 -7.60
N ILE A 123 12.33 -5.63 -7.35
CA ILE A 123 11.90 -6.42 -6.18
C ILE A 123 12.21 -5.66 -4.87
N PHE A 124 13.40 -5.05 -4.75
CA PHE A 124 13.77 -4.26 -3.59
C PHE A 124 13.01 -2.94 -3.48
N ILE A 125 12.78 -2.21 -4.59
CA ILE A 125 11.99 -0.96 -4.57
C ILE A 125 10.52 -1.23 -4.22
N SER A 126 9.90 -2.29 -4.73
CA SER A 126 8.56 -2.70 -4.31
C SER A 126 8.53 -3.17 -2.85
N ALA A 127 9.55 -3.91 -2.38
CA ALA A 127 9.62 -4.33 -0.98
C ALA A 127 9.91 -3.17 0.01
N ALA A 128 10.30 -1.98 -0.46
CA ALA A 128 10.81 -0.90 0.38
C ALA A 128 9.74 -0.27 1.29
N GLY A 129 8.56 0.07 0.76
CA GLY A 129 7.46 0.64 1.53
C GLY A 129 6.93 -0.31 2.61
N PRO A 130 6.61 -1.57 2.28
CA PRO A 130 6.26 -2.57 3.28
C PRO A 130 7.37 -2.82 4.30
N GLY A 131 8.63 -2.85 3.84
CA GLY A 131 9.80 -3.09 4.68
C GLY A 131 10.02 -1.99 5.73
N ILE A 132 9.92 -0.71 5.35
CA ILE A 132 10.13 0.40 6.30
C ILE A 132 9.00 0.50 7.33
N GLN A 133 7.74 0.18 6.96
CA GLN A 133 6.63 0.09 7.90
C GLN A 133 6.86 -1.02 8.93
N LEU A 134 7.21 -2.24 8.49
CA LEU A 134 7.49 -3.36 9.40
C LEU A 134 8.69 -3.08 10.31
N LEU A 135 9.75 -2.45 9.82
CA LEU A 135 10.88 -2.01 10.63
C LEU A 135 10.47 -0.96 11.68
N PHE A 136 9.60 -0.02 11.32
CA PHE A 136 9.06 0.97 12.26
C PHE A 136 8.16 0.32 13.32
N ALA A 137 7.29 -0.62 12.96
CA ALA A 137 6.47 -1.36 13.92
C ALA A 137 7.33 -2.17 14.90
N LEU A 138 8.39 -2.83 14.43
CA LEU A 138 9.35 -3.54 15.29
C LEU A 138 10.12 -2.59 16.21
N ALA A 139 10.57 -1.44 15.71
CA ALA A 139 11.25 -0.43 16.52
C ALA A 139 10.31 0.17 17.59
N LEU A 140 9.06 0.48 17.22
CA LEU A 140 8.05 1.00 18.14
C LEU A 140 7.71 -0.01 19.23
N ALA A 141 7.49 -1.28 18.87
CA ALA A 141 7.27 -2.36 19.84
C ALA A 141 8.46 -2.53 20.81
N ALA A 142 9.70 -2.46 20.30
CA ALA A 142 10.90 -2.55 21.13
C ALA A 142 11.05 -1.36 22.10
N ILE A 143 10.74 -0.13 21.65
CA ILE A 143 10.78 1.07 22.50
C ILE A 143 9.74 0.97 23.62
N VAL A 144 8.49 0.63 23.30
CA VAL A 144 7.42 0.55 24.30
C VAL A 144 7.64 -0.63 25.27
N TRP A 145 8.16 -1.77 24.78
CA TRP A 145 8.61 -2.87 25.63
C TRP A 145 9.72 -2.44 26.60
N ALA A 146 10.76 -1.75 26.11
CA ALA A 146 11.86 -1.29 26.94
C ALA A 146 11.43 -0.26 28.00
N ALA A 147 10.38 0.52 27.73
CA ALA A 147 9.84 1.51 28.66
C ALA A 147 8.89 0.92 29.73
N HIS A 148 8.18 -0.17 29.42
CA HIS A 148 7.06 -0.65 30.26
C HIS A 148 6.98 -2.17 30.51
N GLY A 149 7.93 -2.96 29.98
CA GLY A 149 8.18 -4.37 30.33
C GLY A 149 7.21 -5.42 29.78
N ASN A 150 5.91 -5.11 29.69
CA ASN A 150 4.87 -6.05 29.27
C ASN A 150 4.25 -5.66 27.91
N LEU A 151 3.95 -6.68 27.09
CA LEU A 151 3.14 -6.58 25.87
C LEU A 151 1.97 -7.57 26.00
N VAL A 152 0.72 -7.10 26.00
CA VAL A 152 -0.48 -7.98 26.01
C VAL A 152 -1.46 -7.55 24.91
N TYR A 153 -2.17 -8.53 24.34
CA TYR A 153 -2.83 -8.49 23.03
C TYR A 153 -4.37 -8.56 23.13
N VAL A 154 -5.08 -7.74 22.34
CA VAL A 154 -6.23 -7.99 21.42
C VAL A 154 -6.35 -6.67 20.62
N ARG A 155 -6.38 -6.51 19.29
CA ARG A 155 -6.52 -7.33 18.04
C ARG A 155 -5.73 -6.57 16.92
N PRO A 156 -5.49 -7.10 15.70
CA PRO A 156 -5.53 -8.48 15.23
C PRO A 156 -4.15 -9.15 15.16
N PHE A 157 -3.06 -8.40 15.42
CA PHE A 157 -1.69 -8.94 15.48
C PHE A 157 -0.95 -8.53 16.76
N TYR A 158 -0.96 -7.23 17.11
CA TYR A 158 -0.44 -6.74 18.38
C TYR A 158 -1.33 -5.64 18.93
N VAL A 159 -1.47 -5.63 20.25
CA VAL A 159 -1.66 -4.40 21.04
C VAL A 159 -0.50 -4.36 22.02
N VAL A 160 -0.16 -3.17 22.49
CA VAL A 160 0.69 -3.03 23.66
C VAL A 160 -0.17 -2.57 24.81
N VAL A 161 -0.61 -3.50 25.66
CA VAL A 161 -1.07 -3.16 27.02
C VAL A 161 0.12 -2.65 27.81
N VAL A 162 0.36 -1.36 27.64
CA VAL A 162 1.07 -0.54 28.60
C VAL A 162 0.09 -0.17 29.72
N ASP A 163 0.59 -0.06 30.96
CA ASP A 163 -0.05 0.74 31.99
C ASP A 163 0.15 2.25 31.69
N ILE A 164 -0.42 2.70 30.57
CA ILE A 164 -0.44 4.11 30.14
C ILE A 164 -1.73 4.72 30.68
N ALA A 165 -1.58 5.63 31.65
CA ALA A 165 -2.70 6.36 32.25
C ALA A 165 -3.39 7.37 31.28
N ASN A 166 -2.89 7.52 30.05
CA ASN A 166 -3.46 8.41 29.03
C ASN A 166 -4.04 7.58 27.86
N PRO A 167 -5.37 7.37 27.79
CA PRO A 167 -5.97 6.51 26.78
C PRO A 167 -5.75 7.00 25.35
N TYR A 168 -5.57 8.32 25.13
CA TYR A 168 -5.26 8.87 23.80
C TYR A 168 -3.85 8.50 23.31
N LEU A 169 -2.89 8.31 24.23
CA LEU A 169 -1.55 7.82 23.88
C LEU A 169 -1.58 6.32 23.57
N LEU A 170 -2.36 5.55 24.33
CA LEU A 170 -2.59 4.13 24.05
C LEU A 170 -3.24 3.93 22.67
N GLU A 171 -4.25 4.71 22.33
CA GLU A 171 -4.91 4.71 21.01
C GLU A 171 -3.95 5.08 19.88
N MET A 172 -3.11 6.12 20.05
CA MET A 172 -2.10 6.49 19.05
C MET A 172 -1.07 5.38 18.82
N LEU A 173 -0.57 4.76 19.88
CA LEU A 173 0.35 3.62 19.78
C LEU A 173 -0.32 2.40 19.15
N GLY A 174 -1.58 2.12 19.50
CA GLY A 174 -2.41 1.07 18.90
C GLY A 174 -2.61 1.26 17.40
N ALA A 175 -3.05 2.45 16.98
CA ALA A 175 -3.24 2.80 15.57
C ALA A 175 -1.93 2.71 14.77
N LEU A 176 -0.82 3.27 15.29
CA LEU A 176 0.49 3.17 14.63
C LEU A 176 0.97 1.72 14.50
N MET A 177 0.84 0.90 15.54
CA MET A 177 1.18 -0.52 15.48
C MET A 177 0.27 -1.30 14.53
N PHE A 178 -1.04 -1.04 14.55
CA PHE A 178 -2.02 -1.67 13.66
C PHE A 178 -1.70 -1.40 12.19
N ILE A 179 -1.54 -0.12 11.82
CA ILE A 179 -1.34 0.28 10.42
C ILE A 179 0.03 -0.22 9.93
N ASN A 180 1.11 0.00 10.68
CA ASN A 180 2.46 -0.42 10.27
C ASN A 180 2.73 -1.94 10.42
N THR A 181 1.73 -2.72 10.86
CA THR A 181 1.76 -4.20 10.78
C THR A 181 0.82 -4.73 9.72
N LEU A 182 -0.45 -4.29 9.70
CA LEU A 182 -1.47 -4.83 8.80
C LEU A 182 -1.34 -4.29 7.37
N TRP A 183 -1.16 -2.98 7.18
CA TRP A 183 -1.04 -2.38 5.84
C TRP A 183 0.15 -2.91 5.03
N PRO A 184 1.37 -3.10 5.59
CA PRO A 184 2.46 -3.71 4.82
C PRO A 184 2.22 -5.19 4.52
N LEU A 185 1.60 -5.95 5.42
CA LEU A 185 1.23 -7.36 5.15
C LEU A 185 0.15 -7.48 4.06
N LEU A 186 -0.80 -6.55 4.02
CA LEU A 186 -1.77 -6.45 2.92
C LEU A 186 -1.09 -6.03 1.61
N ASN A 187 -0.17 -5.06 1.63
CA ASN A 187 0.57 -4.65 0.44
C ASN A 187 1.49 -5.75 -0.11
N LEU A 188 2.03 -6.62 0.75
CA LEU A 188 2.82 -7.80 0.35
C LEU A 188 1.99 -8.97 -0.20
N LEU A 189 0.66 -8.86 -0.27
CA LEU A 189 -0.17 -9.85 -0.98
C LEU A 189 0.17 -9.86 -2.49
N PRO A 190 0.19 -11.03 -3.15
CA PRO A 190 0.50 -11.15 -4.58
C PRO A 190 -0.67 -10.71 -5.49
N VAL A 191 -1.23 -9.53 -5.23
CA VAL A 191 -2.36 -8.91 -5.95
C VAL A 191 -1.92 -7.56 -6.49
N PHE A 192 -1.88 -7.38 -7.80
CA PHE A 192 -1.61 -6.09 -8.42
C PHE A 192 -2.77 -5.10 -8.12
N PRO A 193 -2.53 -3.82 -7.76
CA PRO A 193 -1.30 -3.03 -7.88
C PRO A 193 -0.33 -3.13 -6.71
N LEU A 194 -0.69 -3.86 -5.65
CA LEU A 194 0.05 -3.91 -4.39
C LEU A 194 1.48 -4.44 -4.62
N ASP A 195 2.40 -4.10 -3.73
CA ASP A 195 3.83 -4.41 -3.86
C ASP A 195 4.11 -5.89 -4.05
N GLY A 196 3.43 -6.76 -3.32
CA GLY A 196 3.53 -8.21 -3.48
C GLY A 196 3.09 -8.66 -4.88
N GLY A 197 2.13 -7.98 -5.49
CA GLY A 197 1.73 -8.17 -6.88
C GLY A 197 2.79 -7.70 -7.89
N GLN A 198 3.51 -6.62 -7.58
CA GLN A 198 4.64 -6.15 -8.39
C GLN A 198 5.87 -7.07 -8.27
N ILE A 199 6.21 -7.50 -7.04
CA ILE A 199 7.24 -8.48 -6.74
C ILE A 199 6.93 -9.80 -7.45
N ALA A 200 5.71 -10.33 -7.30
CA ALA A 200 5.28 -11.54 -7.99
C ALA A 200 5.39 -11.40 -9.51
N ARG A 201 4.94 -10.28 -10.09
CA ARG A 201 5.07 -9.99 -11.52
C ARG A 201 6.52 -10.06 -12.00
N GLU A 202 7.47 -9.47 -11.30
CA GLU A 202 8.89 -9.52 -11.71
C GLU A 202 9.51 -10.92 -11.53
N PHE A 203 9.07 -11.72 -10.55
CA PHE A 203 9.43 -13.14 -10.48
C PHE A 203 8.87 -13.93 -11.68
N PHE A 204 7.59 -13.77 -12.01
CA PHE A 204 6.96 -14.47 -13.14
C PHE A 204 7.56 -14.05 -14.49
N VAL A 205 7.84 -12.76 -14.70
CA VAL A 205 8.47 -12.24 -15.93
C VAL A 205 9.96 -12.63 -16.02
N GLY A 206 10.67 -12.72 -14.89
CA GLY A 206 12.03 -13.26 -14.84
C GLY A 206 12.12 -14.74 -15.18
N ALA A 207 11.08 -15.52 -14.85
CA ALA A 207 10.98 -16.95 -15.18
C ALA A 207 10.47 -17.21 -16.62
N ASP A 208 9.46 -16.47 -17.08
CA ASP A 208 8.92 -16.53 -18.44
C ASP A 208 8.67 -15.10 -18.98
N PRO A 209 9.56 -14.56 -19.83
CA PRO A 209 9.39 -13.23 -20.41
C PRO A 209 8.18 -13.07 -21.34
N TRP A 210 7.52 -14.15 -21.76
CA TRP A 210 6.39 -14.14 -22.70
C TRP A 210 5.05 -14.26 -21.97
N ASN A 211 4.88 -15.28 -21.10
CA ASN A 211 3.63 -15.48 -20.37
C ASN A 211 3.67 -14.96 -18.93
N GLY A 212 4.82 -14.57 -18.39
CA GLY A 212 4.98 -14.18 -16.99
C GLY A 212 4.02 -13.08 -16.53
N LEU A 213 3.84 -12.03 -17.33
CA LEU A 213 2.85 -10.98 -17.06
C LEU A 213 1.43 -11.57 -16.94
N ARG A 214 1.02 -12.39 -17.92
CA ARG A 214 -0.30 -13.04 -17.96
C ARG A 214 -0.51 -13.95 -16.75
N ASN A 215 0.52 -14.71 -16.37
CA ASN A 215 0.49 -15.65 -15.25
C ASN A 215 0.44 -14.91 -13.89
N SER A 216 1.15 -13.79 -13.75
CA SER A 216 1.03 -12.94 -12.55
C SER A 216 -0.36 -12.30 -12.40
N LEU A 217 -1.01 -11.94 -13.51
CA LEU A 217 -2.38 -11.42 -13.49
C LEU A 217 -3.41 -12.52 -13.14
N TRP A 218 -3.19 -13.76 -13.57
CA TRP A 218 -4.00 -14.90 -13.12
C TRP A 218 -3.84 -15.20 -11.62
N LEU A 219 -2.60 -15.18 -11.09
CA LEU A 219 -2.36 -15.33 -9.65
C LEU A 219 -3.06 -14.21 -8.86
N SER A 220 -2.85 -12.96 -9.29
CA SER A 220 -3.45 -11.77 -8.69
C SER A 220 -4.98 -11.82 -8.66
N LEU A 221 -5.60 -12.20 -9.79
CA LEU A 221 -7.05 -12.41 -9.89
C LEU A 221 -7.53 -13.51 -8.95
N GLY A 222 -6.87 -14.66 -8.92
CA GLY A 222 -7.24 -15.79 -8.07
C GLY A 222 -7.15 -15.46 -6.57
N VAL A 223 -6.07 -14.80 -6.15
CA VAL A 223 -5.86 -14.39 -4.74
C VAL A 223 -6.84 -13.29 -4.33
N ALA A 224 -7.10 -12.30 -5.19
CA ALA A 224 -8.11 -11.28 -4.93
C ALA A 224 -9.53 -11.88 -4.80
N CYS A 225 -9.92 -12.81 -5.68
CA CYS A 225 -11.19 -13.54 -5.57
C CYS A 225 -11.26 -14.37 -4.28
N ALA A 226 -10.20 -15.09 -3.91
CA ALA A 226 -10.17 -15.88 -2.68
C ALA A 226 -10.31 -15.00 -1.42
N LEU A 227 -9.66 -13.83 -1.39
CA LEU A 227 -9.77 -12.87 -0.28
C LEU A 227 -11.14 -12.19 -0.21
N ALA A 228 -11.78 -11.89 -1.35
CA ALA A 228 -13.14 -11.38 -1.38
C ALA A 228 -14.16 -12.41 -0.85
N ILE A 229 -14.00 -13.69 -1.21
CA ILE A 229 -14.83 -14.79 -0.68
C ILE A 229 -14.57 -15.00 0.81
N PHE A 230 -13.31 -14.97 1.25
CA PHE A 230 -12.96 -15.06 2.68
C PHE A 230 -13.54 -13.91 3.49
N ALA A 231 -13.58 -12.69 2.94
CA ALA A 231 -14.18 -11.53 3.59
C ALA A 231 -15.69 -11.71 3.86
N LEU A 232 -16.43 -12.43 3.01
CA LEU A 232 -17.84 -12.78 3.27
C LEU A 232 -18.04 -13.65 4.51
N THR A 233 -16.99 -14.30 5.03
CA THR A 233 -17.04 -15.09 6.28
C THR A 233 -16.80 -14.26 7.54
N ARG A 234 -16.65 -12.93 7.42
CA ARG A 234 -16.32 -12.02 8.52
C ARG A 234 -17.48 -11.05 8.76
N GLU A 235 -17.81 -10.86 10.04
CA GLU A 235 -18.99 -10.07 10.49
C GLU A 235 -19.01 -8.66 9.91
N ASN A 236 -17.86 -7.96 9.92
CA ASN A 236 -17.68 -6.63 9.31
C ASN A 236 -16.93 -6.68 7.97
N GLY A 237 -17.00 -7.81 7.25
CA GLY A 237 -16.17 -8.09 6.07
C GLY A 237 -16.57 -7.42 4.76
N MET A 238 -17.69 -6.69 4.72
CA MET A 238 -18.22 -6.11 3.46
C MET A 238 -17.24 -5.16 2.79
N PHE A 239 -16.53 -4.33 3.56
CA PHE A 239 -15.55 -3.37 3.03
C PHE A 239 -14.38 -4.08 2.35
N GLN A 240 -13.80 -5.10 2.99
CA GLN A 240 -12.71 -5.91 2.45
C GLN A 240 -13.18 -6.74 1.24
N MET A 241 -14.44 -7.22 1.25
CA MET A 241 -15.04 -7.89 0.11
C MET A 241 -15.11 -6.96 -1.11
N PHE A 242 -15.67 -5.75 -0.97
CA PHE A 242 -15.73 -4.77 -2.06
C PHE A 242 -14.32 -4.34 -2.53
N LEU A 243 -13.38 -4.14 -1.59
CA LEU A 243 -11.98 -3.85 -1.91
C LEU A 243 -11.37 -4.94 -2.80
N PHE A 244 -11.35 -6.19 -2.35
CA PHE A 244 -10.74 -7.29 -3.09
C PHE A 244 -11.53 -7.66 -4.35
N ALA A 245 -12.84 -7.51 -4.39
CA ALA A 245 -13.64 -7.65 -5.61
C ALA A 245 -13.30 -6.58 -6.65
N SER A 246 -13.06 -5.33 -6.23
CA SER A 246 -12.63 -4.26 -7.14
C SER A 246 -11.22 -4.50 -7.70
N LEU A 247 -10.30 -5.04 -6.88
CA LEU A 247 -8.97 -5.47 -7.30
C LEU A 247 -9.02 -6.64 -8.27
N ALA A 248 -9.85 -7.66 -8.00
CA ALA A 248 -10.10 -8.78 -8.90
C ALA A 248 -10.62 -8.28 -10.26
N PHE A 249 -11.63 -7.41 -10.26
CA PHE A 249 -12.20 -6.83 -11.48
C PHE A 249 -11.16 -6.02 -12.28
N ASN A 250 -10.34 -5.20 -11.61
CA ASN A 250 -9.24 -4.45 -12.24
C ASN A 250 -8.23 -5.39 -12.92
N ASN A 251 -7.81 -6.46 -12.23
CA ASN A 251 -6.91 -7.48 -12.78
C ASN A 251 -7.54 -8.22 -13.97
N TYR A 252 -8.83 -8.54 -13.92
CA TYR A 252 -9.55 -9.15 -15.03
C TYR A 252 -9.64 -8.22 -16.26
N GLN A 253 -9.84 -6.90 -16.07
CA GLN A 253 -9.76 -5.93 -17.16
C GLN A 253 -8.37 -5.86 -17.79
N MET A 254 -7.30 -5.84 -16.98
CA MET A 254 -5.93 -5.81 -17.48
C MET A 254 -5.55 -7.12 -18.21
N LEU A 255 -6.00 -8.26 -17.69
CA LEU A 255 -5.82 -9.57 -18.33
C LEU A 255 -6.55 -9.64 -19.69
N GLN A 256 -7.74 -9.07 -19.80
CA GLN A 256 -8.44 -8.91 -21.08
C GLN A 256 -7.65 -8.01 -22.06
N ALA A 257 -7.09 -6.88 -21.59
CA ALA A 257 -6.28 -6.01 -22.44
C ALA A 257 -5.01 -6.73 -22.97
N VAL A 258 -4.32 -7.50 -22.12
CA VAL A 258 -3.16 -8.32 -22.51
C VAL A 258 -3.55 -9.40 -23.53
N ASN A 259 -4.66 -10.11 -23.30
CA ASN A 259 -5.14 -11.14 -24.23
C ASN A 259 -5.61 -10.53 -25.58
N GLY A 260 -6.32 -9.40 -25.56
CA GLY A 260 -6.87 -8.74 -26.74
C GLY A 260 -5.80 -8.10 -27.63
N GLY A 261 -4.73 -7.56 -27.04
CA GLY A 261 -3.58 -7.05 -27.78
C GLY A 261 -2.80 -8.13 -28.55
N GLY A 262 -2.94 -9.40 -28.17
CA GLY A 262 -2.26 -10.54 -28.81
C GLY A 262 -2.84 -10.97 -30.17
N GLY A 263 -3.93 -10.37 -30.65
CA GLY A 263 -4.58 -10.75 -31.91
C GLY A 263 -3.81 -10.36 -33.19
N GLY A 264 -2.85 -9.42 -33.09
CA GLY A 264 -2.05 -8.96 -34.21
C GLY A 264 -0.94 -9.93 -34.61
N ARG A 265 -1.27 -10.97 -35.39
CA ARG A 265 -0.24 -11.74 -36.12
C ARG A 265 0.45 -10.80 -37.12
N PRO A 266 1.79 -10.68 -37.11
CA PRO A 266 2.50 -10.21 -38.31
C PRO A 266 2.30 -11.25 -39.41
N TRP A 267 2.07 -10.77 -40.62
CA TRP A 267 1.84 -11.57 -41.83
C TRP A 267 3.14 -12.20 -42.33
#